data_AF-A0AB35W719-F1
#
_entry.id   AF-A0AB35W719-F1
#
_cell.length_a   1.000
_cell.length_b   1.000
_cell.length_c   1.000
_cell.angle_alpha   90.00
_cell.angle_beta   90.00
_cell.angle_gamma   90.00
#
_symmetry.space_group_name_H-M   'P 1'
#
loop_
_entity.id
_entity.type
_entity.pdbx_description
1 polymer ?
#
loop_
_entity_poly.entity_id
_entity_poly.type
_entity_poly.pdbx_seq_one_letter_code
_entity_poly.pdbx_strand_id
1 'polypeptide(L)'
;MRAYKFRSASQIAFTLDIIFNRRLFCSDWKMLNDPMEGMFVFSHQTSDGYDYKKEIQQIIEEKKRLKVCSLSATYESHLLWAHYAGGVDGCAIEIEIPDNHHSIKQIEYRGVFANLAMPNIYSPDELAN
;
A
#
# COMPACT_ATOMS: atom_id res chain seq x y z
N MET A 1 -16.26 -9.33 -1.15
CA MET A 1 -16.46 -7.89 -1.42
C MET A 1 -15.89 -7.52 -2.80
N ARG A 2 -16.31 -6.40 -3.38
CA ARG A 2 -15.82 -5.92 -4.68
C ARG A 2 -14.82 -4.80 -4.50
N ALA A 3 -13.76 -4.83 -5.30
CA ALA A 3 -12.77 -3.78 -5.36
C ALA A 3 -12.24 -3.61 -6.79
N TYR A 4 -11.63 -2.47 -7.07
CA TYR A 4 -11.25 -2.04 -8.41
C TYR A 4 -9.75 -1.83 -8.52
N LYS A 5 -9.14 -2.37 -9.58
CA LYS A 5 -7.76 -2.10 -9.96
C LYS A 5 -7.74 -1.24 -11.21
N PHE A 6 -7.18 -0.04 -11.10
CA PHE A 6 -6.97 0.87 -12.22
C PHE A 6 -5.68 0.51 -12.97
N ARG A 7 -5.73 0.56 -14.30
CA ARG A 7 -4.57 0.32 -15.17
C ARG A 7 -4.61 1.24 -16.38
N SER A 8 -3.47 1.83 -16.70
CA SER A 8 -3.23 2.59 -17.93
C SER A 8 -3.22 1.68 -19.16
N ALA A 9 -3.74 2.17 -20.29
CA ALA A 9 -3.61 1.50 -21.58
C ALA A 9 -2.15 1.27 -22.01
N SER A 10 -1.23 2.17 -21.61
CA SER A 10 0.20 2.00 -21.86
C SER A 10 0.82 0.78 -21.14
N GLN A 11 0.13 0.23 -20.14
CA GLN A 11 0.54 -0.92 -19.34
C GLN A 11 -0.34 -2.15 -19.59
N ILE A 12 -0.90 -2.29 -20.81
CA ILE A 12 -1.88 -3.33 -21.16
C ILE A 12 -1.42 -4.76 -20.83
N ALA A 13 -0.13 -5.06 -20.89
CA ALA A 13 0.40 -6.39 -20.54
C ALA A 13 0.02 -6.81 -19.10
N PHE A 14 0.01 -5.88 -18.15
CA PHE A 14 -0.41 -6.15 -16.77
C PHE A 14 -1.93 -6.34 -16.66
N THR A 15 -2.71 -5.60 -17.45
CA THR A 15 -4.16 -5.79 -17.54
C THR A 15 -4.48 -7.19 -18.06
N LEU A 16 -3.80 -7.63 -19.13
CA LEU A 16 -3.98 -8.97 -19.69
C LEU A 16 -3.52 -10.06 -18.72
N ASP A 17 -2.43 -9.84 -17.98
CA ASP A 17 -1.99 -10.78 -16.93
C ASP A 17 -3.06 -10.98 -15.86
N ILE A 18 -3.71 -9.90 -15.42
CA ILE A 18 -4.83 -9.99 -14.45
C ILE A 18 -5.98 -10.81 -15.03
N ILE A 19 -6.38 -10.54 -16.28
CA ILE A 19 -7.55 -11.17 -16.91
C ILE A 19 -7.29 -12.66 -17.17
N PHE A 20 -6.17 -13.00 -17.80
CA PHE A 20 -5.88 -14.37 -18.23
C PHE A 20 -5.36 -15.24 -17.09
N ASN A 21 -4.49 -14.71 -16.22
CA ASN A 21 -3.88 -15.48 -15.14
C ASN A 21 -4.61 -15.33 -13.81
N ARG A 22 -5.66 -14.48 -13.74
CA ARG A 22 -6.47 -14.25 -12.54
C ARG A 22 -5.65 -13.95 -11.29
N ARG A 23 -4.58 -13.17 -11.46
CA ARG A 23 -3.64 -12.82 -10.38
C ARG A 23 -3.40 -11.33 -10.31
N LEU A 24 -3.02 -10.86 -9.12
CA LEU A 24 -2.61 -9.49 -8.91
C LEU A 24 -1.12 -9.43 -8.58
N PHE A 25 -0.44 -8.45 -9.18
CA PHE A 25 0.93 -8.15 -8.83
C PHE A 25 0.97 -7.30 -7.55
N CYS A 26 1.67 -7.81 -6.53
CA CYS A 26 1.94 -7.09 -5.29
C CYS A 26 3.38 -6.55 -5.32
N SER A 27 3.52 -5.24 -5.17
CA SER A 27 4.81 -4.54 -5.23
C SER A 27 5.50 -4.53 -3.87
N ASP A 28 6.80 -4.28 -3.88
CA ASP A 28 7.52 -3.87 -2.67
C ASP A 28 7.10 -2.45 -2.27
N TRP A 29 7.08 -2.16 -0.97
CA TRP A 29 6.69 -0.83 -0.47
C TRP A 29 7.59 0.30 -0.99
N LYS A 30 8.82 -0.01 -1.40
CA LYS A 30 9.75 0.96 -2.03
C LYS A 30 9.43 1.28 -3.48
N MET A 31 8.63 0.44 -4.12
CA MET A 31 8.31 0.49 -5.55
C MET A 31 6.84 0.87 -5.77
N LEU A 32 6.22 1.54 -4.79
CA LEU A 32 4.88 2.09 -4.93
C LEU A 32 4.90 3.31 -5.85
N ASN A 33 3.80 3.52 -6.56
CA ASN A 33 3.66 4.60 -7.52
C ASN A 33 3.62 5.98 -6.85
N ASP A 34 3.15 6.04 -5.61
CA ASP A 34 3.16 7.24 -4.79
C ASP A 34 4.36 7.18 -3.81
N PRO A 35 5.35 8.09 -3.94
CA PRO A 35 6.49 8.15 -3.05
C PRO A 35 6.11 8.36 -1.57
N MET A 36 4.97 9.00 -1.30
CA MET A 36 4.48 9.27 0.06
C MET A 36 3.83 8.05 0.70
N GLU A 37 3.29 7.12 -0.09
CA GLU A 37 2.59 5.92 0.42
C GLU A 37 3.54 4.95 1.14
N GLY A 38 4.84 5.02 0.85
CA GLY A 38 5.89 4.25 1.52
C GLY A 38 6.72 5.03 2.55
N MET A 39 6.39 6.30 2.84
CA MET A 39 7.15 7.13 3.77
C MET A 39 6.68 6.95 5.21
N PHE A 40 7.65 6.78 6.13
CA PHE A 40 7.41 6.72 7.57
C PHE A 40 8.27 7.77 8.27
N VAL A 41 7.63 8.60 9.10
CA VAL A 41 8.33 9.57 9.96
C VAL A 41 8.44 8.96 11.34
N PHE A 42 9.66 8.64 11.76
CA PHE A 42 9.96 8.20 13.11
C PHE A 42 10.31 9.42 13.96
N SER A 43 9.40 9.84 14.85
CA SER A 43 9.71 10.85 15.86
C SER A 43 10.15 10.16 17.15
N HIS A 44 11.40 10.36 17.55
CA HIS A 44 11.91 9.92 18.84
C HIS A 44 12.28 11.14 19.69
N GLN A 45 11.94 11.13 20.98
CA GLN A 45 12.46 12.11 21.92
C GLN A 45 13.92 11.75 22.21
N THR A 46 14.83 12.66 21.87
CA THR A 46 16.29 12.48 21.96
C THR A 46 16.83 12.39 23.40
N SER A 47 15.95 12.44 24.40
CA SER A 47 16.29 12.58 25.82
C SER A 47 16.75 11.29 26.51
N ASP A 48 16.48 10.11 25.95
CA ASP A 48 16.60 8.85 26.71
C ASP A 48 17.86 8.01 26.40
N GLY A 49 18.76 8.49 25.53
CA GLY A 49 20.03 7.80 25.23
C GLY A 49 19.87 6.41 24.57
N TYR A 50 18.66 6.03 24.17
CA TYR A 50 18.33 4.74 23.59
C TYR A 50 18.53 4.74 22.06
N ASP A 51 19.25 3.75 21.54
CA ASP A 51 19.54 3.61 20.11
C ASP A 51 18.42 2.87 19.38
N TYR A 52 17.41 3.61 18.92
CA TYR A 52 16.30 3.10 18.13
C TYR A 52 16.70 2.59 16.73
N LYS A 53 17.96 2.76 16.28
CA LYS A 53 18.38 2.33 14.94
C LYS A 53 18.18 0.84 14.69
N LYS A 54 18.40 0.01 15.72
CA LYS A 54 18.23 -1.45 15.58
C LYS A 54 16.77 -1.83 15.38
N GLU A 55 15.85 -1.22 16.12
CA GLU A 55 14.41 -1.46 16.00
C GLU A 55 13.86 -0.96 14.67
N ILE A 56 14.27 0.25 14.24
CA ILE A 56 13.91 0.78 12.92
C ILE A 56 14.40 -0.15 11.81
N GLN A 57 15.65 -0.65 11.91
CA GLN A 57 16.18 -1.58 10.92
C GLN A 57 15.38 -2.89 10.90
N GLN A 58 14.99 -3.42 12.05
CA GLN A 58 14.14 -4.62 12.13
C GLN A 58 12.78 -4.40 11.46
N ILE A 59 12.11 -3.27 11.72
CA ILE A 59 10.84 -2.90 11.07
C ILE A 59 11.02 -2.83 9.54
N ILE A 60 12.13 -2.24 9.07
CA ILE A 60 12.43 -2.15 7.63
C ILE A 60 12.63 -3.54 7.02
N GLU A 61 13.35 -4.44 7.69
CA GLU A 61 13.57 -5.80 7.20
C GLU A 61 12.27 -6.62 7.16
N GLU A 62 11.41 -6.52 8.17
CA GLU A 62 10.11 -7.19 8.16
C GLU A 62 9.19 -6.62 7.06
N LYS A 63 9.17 -5.30 6.86
CA LYS A 63 8.41 -4.68 5.76
C LYS A 63 8.87 -5.12 4.37
N LYS A 64 10.16 -5.37 4.14
CA LYS A 64 10.66 -5.88 2.85
C LYS A 64 10.07 -7.25 2.49
N ARG A 65 9.66 -8.04 3.49
CA ARG A 65 9.01 -9.35 3.25
C ARG A 65 7.57 -9.19 2.80
N LEU A 66 6.93 -8.07 3.12
CA LEU A 66 5.56 -7.79 2.74
C LEU A 66 5.50 -7.30 1.28
N LYS A 67 4.44 -7.73 0.59
CA LYS A 67 4.10 -7.23 -0.75
C LYS A 67 2.71 -6.66 -0.71
N VAL A 68 2.55 -5.50 -1.34
CA VAL A 68 1.33 -4.69 -1.25
C VAL A 68 0.68 -4.56 -2.62
N CYS A 69 -0.65 -4.69 -2.66
CA CYS A 69 -1.45 -4.34 -3.82
C CYS A 69 -2.62 -3.46 -3.38
N SER A 70 -2.59 -2.19 -3.80
CA SER A 70 -3.67 -1.25 -3.52
C SER A 70 -4.84 -1.47 -4.48
N LEU A 71 -6.05 -1.48 -3.93
CA LEU A 71 -7.33 -1.58 -4.64
C LEU A 71 -8.26 -0.47 -4.15
N SER A 72 -9.19 -0.04 -4.99
CA SER A 72 -10.21 0.95 -4.62
C SER A 72 -11.54 0.29 -4.32
N ALA A 73 -12.29 0.81 -3.35
CA ALA A 73 -13.67 0.38 -3.11
C ALA A 73 -14.66 0.91 -4.19
N THR A 74 -14.27 1.93 -4.95
CA THR A 74 -15.09 2.53 -6.02
C THR A 74 -14.29 2.75 -7.30
N TYR A 75 -14.94 2.58 -8.45
CA TYR A 75 -14.38 2.96 -9.74
C TYR A 75 -14.65 4.43 -10.11
N GLU A 76 -15.47 5.16 -9.35
CA GLU A 76 -15.94 6.51 -9.73
C GLU A 76 -14.95 7.63 -9.34
N SER A 77 -13.78 7.29 -8.80
CA SER A 77 -12.78 8.27 -8.40
C SER A 77 -12.04 8.85 -9.60
N HIS A 78 -12.41 10.06 -10.01
CA HIS A 78 -11.73 10.83 -11.06
C HIS A 78 -10.22 10.97 -10.82
N LEU A 79 -9.81 11.09 -9.55
CA LEU A 79 -8.41 11.15 -9.16
C LEU A 79 -7.69 9.85 -9.55
N LEU A 80 -8.26 8.69 -9.25
CA LEU A 80 -7.67 7.39 -9.60
C LEU A 80 -7.66 7.15 -11.11
N TRP A 81 -8.69 7.61 -11.84
CA TRP A 81 -8.67 7.59 -13.29
C TRP A 81 -7.55 8.45 -13.88
N ALA A 82 -7.33 9.64 -13.33
CA ALA A 82 -6.27 10.53 -13.77
C ALA A 82 -4.88 9.94 -13.49
N HIS A 83 -4.64 9.44 -12.28
CA HIS A 83 -3.30 9.01 -11.85
C HIS A 83 -2.96 7.56 -12.23
N TYR A 84 -3.92 6.64 -12.25
CA TYR A 84 -3.64 5.21 -12.40
C TYR A 84 -4.26 4.57 -13.63
N ALA A 85 -5.21 5.25 -14.31
CA ALA A 85 -5.75 4.81 -15.59
C ALA A 85 -5.24 5.66 -16.76
N GLY A 86 -4.01 6.17 -16.68
CA GLY A 86 -3.35 6.84 -17.80
C GLY A 86 -4.05 8.12 -18.26
N GLY A 87 -4.62 8.91 -17.34
CA GLY A 87 -5.37 10.11 -17.71
C GLY A 87 -6.68 9.77 -18.42
N VAL A 88 -7.47 8.86 -17.84
CA VAL A 88 -8.78 8.41 -18.35
C VAL A 88 -8.76 7.56 -19.64
N ASP A 89 -7.58 7.21 -20.18
CA ASP A 89 -7.41 6.37 -21.37
C ASP A 89 -7.37 4.85 -21.04
N GLY A 90 -7.29 4.51 -19.77
CA GLY A 90 -7.14 3.15 -19.28
C GLY A 90 -8.44 2.44 -18.94
N CYS A 91 -8.36 1.54 -17.97
CA CYS A 91 -9.51 0.77 -17.48
C CYS A 91 -9.49 0.60 -15.96
N ALA A 92 -10.66 0.27 -15.41
CA ALA A 92 -10.83 -0.22 -14.05
C ALA A 92 -11.34 -1.66 -14.11
N ILE A 93 -10.59 -2.59 -13.52
CA ILE A 93 -10.95 -4.01 -13.45
C ILE A 93 -11.64 -4.24 -12.11
N GLU A 94 -12.90 -4.67 -12.14
CA GLU A 94 -13.61 -5.15 -10.95
C GLU A 94 -13.08 -6.53 -10.56
N ILE A 95 -12.81 -6.71 -9.27
CA ILE A 95 -12.28 -7.94 -8.70
C ILE A 95 -13.11 -8.29 -7.48
N GLU A 96 -13.47 -9.56 -7.37
CA GLU A 96 -14.08 -10.12 -6.18
C GLU A 96 -12.97 -10.62 -5.24
N ILE A 97 -12.96 -10.11 -4.01
CA ILE A 97 -12.01 -10.51 -2.96
C ILE A 97 -12.78 -11.10 -1.77
N PRO A 98 -12.18 -12.06 -1.02
CA PRO A 98 -12.86 -12.67 0.11
C PRO A 98 -13.27 -11.64 1.16
N ASP A 99 -14.45 -11.82 1.74
CA ASP A 99 -14.88 -11.01 2.86
C ASP A 99 -14.03 -11.33 4.10
N ASN A 100 -13.64 -10.30 4.85
CA ASN A 100 -12.95 -10.40 6.14
C ASN A 100 -11.64 -11.22 6.13
N HIS A 101 -10.88 -11.20 5.03
CA HIS A 101 -9.55 -11.82 5.01
C HIS A 101 -8.54 -10.97 5.81
N HIS A 102 -7.73 -11.60 6.67
CA HIS A 102 -6.80 -10.88 7.57
C HIS A 102 -5.77 -9.99 6.83
N SER A 103 -5.35 -10.39 5.63
CA SER A 103 -4.43 -9.64 4.76
C SER A 103 -5.07 -8.47 4.03
N ILE A 104 -6.39 -8.33 4.08
CA ILE A 104 -7.10 -7.20 3.47
C ILE A 104 -7.32 -6.15 4.55
N LYS A 105 -6.76 -4.96 4.31
CA LYS A 105 -6.90 -3.82 5.20
C LYS A 105 -7.60 -2.69 4.45
N GLN A 106 -8.72 -2.24 5.00
CA GLN A 106 -9.37 -1.04 4.50
C GLN A 106 -8.62 0.18 5.03
N ILE A 107 -8.20 1.05 4.11
CA ILE A 107 -7.47 2.28 4.45
C ILE A 107 -8.38 3.46 4.15
N GLU A 108 -8.61 4.28 5.17
CA GLU A 108 -9.19 5.62 5.00
C GLU A 108 -8.05 6.64 5.04
N TYR A 109 -7.77 7.27 3.91
CA TYR A 109 -6.74 8.30 3.83
C TYR A 109 -7.22 9.55 4.60
N ARG A 110 -6.70 9.75 5.82
CA ARG A 110 -6.95 10.92 6.67
C ARG A 110 -5.65 11.71 6.85
N GLY A 111 -5.33 12.57 5.88
CA GLY A 111 -4.11 13.38 5.88
C GLY A 111 -2.87 12.66 5.33
N VAL A 112 -1.74 13.38 5.29
CA VAL A 112 -0.57 13.06 4.45
C VAL A 112 0.46 12.13 5.12
N PHE A 113 0.43 11.98 6.45
CA PHE A 113 1.48 11.25 7.18
C PHE A 113 0.92 10.23 8.16
N ALA A 114 1.44 9.01 8.10
CA ALA A 114 1.32 8.03 9.17
C ALA A 114 2.28 8.43 10.30
N ASN A 115 1.75 8.99 11.39
CA ASN A 115 2.52 9.34 12.57
C ASN A 115 2.62 8.14 13.51
N LEU A 116 3.83 7.63 13.73
CA LEU A 116 4.11 6.62 14.76
C LEU A 116 4.69 7.31 16.00
N ALA A 117 3.88 7.41 17.05
CA ALA A 117 4.32 7.86 18.36
C ALA A 117 4.83 6.66 19.18
N MET A 118 6.16 6.54 19.32
CA MET A 118 6.77 5.63 20.29
C MET A 118 6.57 6.22 21.70
N PRO A 119 5.85 5.51 22.60
CA PRO A 119 6.47 4.43 23.36
C PRO A 119 5.58 3.17 23.52
N ASN A 120 4.57 2.99 22.67
CA ASN A 120 3.65 1.87 22.83
C ASN A 120 4.27 0.54 22.39
N ILE A 121 4.06 -0.47 23.23
CA ILE A 121 4.51 -1.87 23.14
C ILE A 121 3.83 -2.53 21.92
N TYR A 122 4.27 -2.18 20.72
CA TYR A 122 3.86 -2.86 19.50
C TYR A 122 5.03 -3.70 19.00
N SER A 123 4.74 -4.95 18.64
CA SER A 123 5.74 -5.80 18.00
C SER A 123 6.15 -5.21 16.65
N PRO A 124 7.40 -5.43 16.18
CA PRO A 124 7.82 -4.97 14.86
C PRO A 124 6.91 -5.43 13.72
N ASP A 125 6.29 -6.60 13.85
CA ASP A 125 5.32 -7.16 12.90
C ASP A 125 4.01 -6.35 12.85
N GLU A 126 3.54 -5.86 13.99
CA GLU A 126 2.35 -4.99 14.08
C GLU A 126 2.62 -3.59 13.52
N LEU A 127 3.86 -3.09 13.66
CA LEU A 127 4.30 -1.82 13.08
C LEU A 127 4.62 -1.93 11.56
N ALA A 128 4.84 -3.16 11.09
CA ALA A 128 5.11 -3.44 9.69
C ALA A 128 3.85 -3.44 8.82
N ASN A 129 2.72 -3.89 9.37
CA ASN A 129 1.41 -3.98 8.72
C ASN A 129 0.60 -2.68 8.79
#